data_AF-A0A091L945-F1
#
_entry.id   AF-A0A091L945-F1
#
_cell.length_a   1.000
_cell.length_b   1.000
_cell.length_c   1.000
_cell.angle_alpha   90.00
_cell.angle_beta   90.00
_cell.angle_gamma   90.00
#
_symmetry.space_group_name_H-M   'P 1'
#
loop_
_entity.id
_entity.type
_entity.pdbx_description
1 polymer ?
#
loop_
_entity_poly.entity_id
_entity_poly.type
_entity_poly.pdbx_seq_one_letter_code
_entity_poly.pdbx_strand_id
1 'polypeptide(L)' 'QECKPKMWRSVVIQKGNTLLIQEVQEEDGGNYTCELKFEGKLIRRTVELKVT' A
#
# COMPACT_ATOMS: atom_id res chain seq x y z
N GLN A 1 12.45 17.05 -1.08
CA GLN A 1 11.72 16.31 -2.13
C GLN A 1 10.41 15.87 -1.53
N GLU A 2 9.28 16.38 -2.02
CA GLU A 2 7.96 15.91 -1.59
C GLU A 2 7.68 14.55 -2.25
N CYS A 3 7.07 13.61 -1.51
CA CYS A 3 6.69 12.31 -2.05
C CYS A 3 5.72 12.52 -3.22
N LYS A 4 6.14 12.16 -4.43
CA LYS A 4 5.25 12.18 -5.59
C LYS A 4 4.22 11.05 -5.44
N PRO A 5 2.95 11.26 -5.78
CA PRO A 5 1.96 10.18 -5.81
C PRO A 5 2.44 9.09 -6.77
N LYS A 6 2.66 7.87 -6.26
CA LYS A 6 2.96 6.71 -7.09
C LYS A 6 1.65 6.19 -7.67
N MET A 7 1.54 6.14 -9.00
CA MET A 7 0.43 5.44 -9.63
C MET A 7 0.64 3.93 -9.47
N TRP A 8 -0.38 3.27 -8.93
CA TRP A 8 -0.39 1.82 -8.80
C TRP A 8 -0.50 1.16 -10.18
N ARG A 9 0.12 -0.03 -10.31
CA ARG A 9 -0.11 -0.91 -11.47
C ARG A 9 -1.57 -1.36 -11.49
N SER A 10 -2.14 -1.59 -12.67
CA SER A 10 -3.54 -2.00 -12.85
C SER A 10 -3.90 -3.32 -12.17
N VAL A 11 -2.89 -4.14 -11.85
CA VAL A 11 -3.01 -5.43 -11.16
C VAL A 11 -2.96 -5.32 -9.64
N VAL A 12 -2.82 -4.10 -9.10
CA VAL A 12 -2.94 -3.80 -7.67
C VAL A 12 -4.39 -3.46 -7.37
N ILE A 13 -5.07 -4.34 -6.64
CA ILE A 13 -6.49 -4.25 -6.35
C ILE A 13 -6.69 -4.08 -4.85
N GLN A 14 -7.31 -2.98 -4.44
CA GLN A 14 -7.74 -2.78 -3.06
C GLN A 14 -9.21 -3.20 -2.90
N LYS A 15 -9.49 -4.08 -1.94
CA LYS A 15 -10.85 -4.51 -1.56
C LYS A 15 -11.03 -4.32 -0.06
N GLY A 16 -11.66 -3.23 0.34
CA GLY A 16 -11.79 -2.85 1.75
C GLY A 16 -10.41 -2.66 2.39
N ASN A 17 -10.13 -3.45 3.43
CA ASN A 17 -8.86 -3.42 4.16
C ASN A 17 -7.79 -4.37 3.59
N THR A 18 -8.08 -5.04 2.48
CA THR A 18 -7.17 -5.96 1.82
C THR A 18 -6.57 -5.32 0.57
N LEU A 19 -5.25 -5.41 0.42
CA LEU A 19 -4.54 -5.08 -0.81
C LEU A 19 -4.07 -6.38 -1.46
N LEU A 20 -4.46 -6.60 -2.71
CA LEU A 20 -4.03 -7.74 -3.53
C LEU A 20 -3.14 -7.22 -4.66
N ILE A 21 -1.90 -7.71 -4.72
CA ILE A 21 -0.96 -7.41 -5.80
C ILE A 21 -0.79 -8.70 -6.60
N GLN A 22 -1.27 -8.72 -7.85
CA GLN A 22 -1.05 -9.85 -8.75
C GLN A 22 0.25 -9.62 -9.53
N GLU A 23 0.94 -10.71 -9.89
CA GLU A 23 2.18 -10.67 -10.68
C GLU A 23 3.24 -9.71 -10.10
N VAL A 24 3.53 -9.85 -8.80
CA VAL A 24 4.45 -8.99 -8.02
C VAL A 24 5.77 -8.77 -8.77
N GLN A 25 6.17 -7.51 -8.91
CA GLN A 25 7.42 -7.08 -9.51
C GLN A 25 8.32 -6.42 -8.46
N GLU A 26 9.63 -6.29 -8.72
CA GLU A 26 10.56 -5.60 -7.80
C GLU A 26 10.10 -4.18 -7.47
N GLU A 27 9.51 -3.48 -8.44
CA GLU A 27 8.97 -2.12 -8.26
C GLU A 27 7.76 -2.06 -7.32
N ASP A 28 7.09 -3.19 -7.05
CA ASP A 28 6.02 -3.25 -6.04
C ASP A 28 6.61 -3.26 -4.62
N GLY A 29 7.93 -3.41 -4.45
CA GLY A 29 8.59 -3.29 -3.15
C GLY A 29 8.43 -1.90 -2.51
N GLY A 30 8.50 -1.85 -1.18
CA GLY A 30 8.49 -0.61 -0.40
C GLY A 30 7.50 -0.63 0.77
N ASN A 31 7.23 0.56 1.31
CA ASN A 31 6.39 0.72 2.50
C ASN A 31 4.91 0.84 2.14
N TYR A 32 4.12 -0.10 2.62
CA TYR A 32 2.67 -0.11 2.50
C TYR A 32 2.05 0.35 3.80
N THR A 33 1.35 1.49 3.76
CA THR A 33 0.66 2.02 4.93
C THR A 33 -0.85 1.82 4.77
N CYS A 34 -1.45 1.05 5.68
CA CYS A 34 -2.89 1.00 5.84
C CYS A 34 -3.32 2.14 6.77
N GLU A 35 -4.32 2.91 6.32
CA GLU A 35 -4.93 3.99 7.09
C GLU A 35 -6.40 3.64 7.40
N LEU A 36 -6.77 3.67 8.68
CA LEU A 36 -8.13 3.40 9.14
C LEU A 36 -8.63 4.54 10.02
N LYS A 37 -9.81 5.08 9.70
CA LYS A 37 -10.50 6.03 10.58
C LYS A 37 -11.45 5.27 11.50
N PHE A 38 -11.16 5.26 12.79
CA PHE A 38 -11.95 4.60 13.81
C PHE A 38 -12.19 5.56 14.98
N GLU A 39 -13.45 5.78 15.37
CA GLU A 39 -13.83 6.70 16.45
C GLU A 39 -13.22 8.11 16.33
N GLY A 40 -13.16 8.64 15.11
CA GLY A 40 -12.58 9.96 14.83
C GLY A 40 -11.04 10.00 14.88
N LYS A 41 -10.37 8.90 15.24
CA LYS A 41 -8.91 8.77 15.23
C LYS A 41 -8.44 8.15 13.92
N LEU A 42 -7.30 8.60 13.43
CA LEU A 42 -6.63 8.03 12.27
C LEU A 42 -5.54 7.07 12.73
N ILE A 43 -5.76 5.78 12.50
CA ILE A 43 -4.84 4.70 12.83
C ILE A 43 -4.04 4.39 11.57
N ARG A 44 -2.72 4.27 11.72
CA ARG A 44 -1.80 3.90 10.64
C ARG A 44 -1.01 2.67 11.02
N ARG A 45 -0.85 1.74 10.08
CA ARG A 45 0.10 0.64 10.19
C ARG A 45 0.88 0.53 8.91
N THR A 46 2.20 0.50 9.02
CA THR A 46 3.11 0.39 7.89
C THR A 46 3.81 -0.95 7.94
N VAL A 47 3.89 -1.62 6.79
CA VAL A 47 4.71 -2.81 6.58
C VAL A 47 5.64 -2.57 5.41
N GLU A 48 6.84 -3.12 5.46
CA GLU A 48 7.75 -3.14 4.32
C GLU A 48 7.53 -4.42 3.53
N LEU A 49 7.23 -4.29 2.24
CA LEU A 49 7.21 -5.39 1.29
C LEU A 49 8.57 -5.47 0.62
N LYS A 50 9.29 -6.56 0.87
CA LYS A 50 10.54 -6.89 0.17
C LYS A 50 10.27 -7.97 -0.86
N VAL A 51 10.53 -7.64 -2.12
CA VAL A 51 10.46 -8.58 -3.25
C VAL A 51 11.86 -9.13 -3.50
N THR A 52 11.99 -10.43 -3.76
CA THR A 52 13.25 -11.16 -3.97
C THR A 52 13.17 -12.03 -5.20
#